data_AF-A0A0E1W7U2-F1
#
_entry.id   AF-A0A0E1W7U2-F1
#
_cell.length_a   1.000
_cell.length_b   1.000
_cell.length_c   1.000
_cell.angle_alpha   90.00
_cell.angle_beta   90.00
_cell.angle_gamma   90.00
#
_symmetry.space_group_name_H-M   'P 1'
#
loop_
_entity.id
_entity.type
_entity.pdbx_description
1 polymer ?
#
loop_
_entity_poly.entity_id
_entity_poly.type
_entity_poly.pdbx_seq_one_letter_code
_entity_poly.pdbx_strand_id
1 'polypeptide(L)'
;MAGVRLQSRLSPTIVRQEKLVSEAVPLSTRRASSAGDAPGRAPVLDIDSLDMEARGVGRVVDENGEPGKVIFVEGALPGERVTYSSFRRKPTYEQAQVVDILRPSVMRTQPKCAFFGTCGGCSMQHLDMRAQVAIKQRVLEDNLWHLAKLRAEAMFAPIHGPSWGYRYRARLTVRHVAKKGGVLVGFHEKKSSYVADMTSCEVLPPHVSAMLVPLRRLVEQLSIRDRMPQIELAVGARVTALVLRVLEPINAADEALLREFADTHRVQFWLQPKGPDTVAPFYPLDAQLDYTLPEFGIRMPFKPTDFTQVNHQINRVLVGRALRLLAPERGDRVLDLFCGIGNFTLPLARLAREVVGIEGSDALTARALENAKENGVDGHTSFACRNLFEVTADDLRALGAFDKFLVDPPREGALAVSKALAEIAQSGAGPLPARIVYVSCNPSTLARDAGLLVHEAGYRLKGAGVVNMFPHTSHVESIALFERD
;
A
#
# COMPACT_ATOMS: atom_id res chain seq x y z
N MET A 1 -19.04 43.31 -38.89
CA MET A 1 -18.35 43.62 -40.16
C MET A 1 -17.01 42.89 -40.16
N ALA A 2 -16.78 42.10 -41.21
CA ALA A 2 -15.51 41.47 -41.69
C ALA A 2 -14.72 40.61 -40.68
N GLY A 3 -14.46 39.30 -40.87
CA GLY A 3 -13.99 38.60 -42.08
C GLY A 3 -12.45 38.65 -42.08
N VAL A 4 -11.71 37.55 -41.95
CA VAL A 4 -11.23 36.72 -43.08
C VAL A 4 -10.89 35.28 -42.62
N ARG A 5 -11.26 34.32 -43.48
CA ARG A 5 -10.96 32.87 -43.46
C ARG A 5 -9.54 32.58 -43.92
N LEU A 6 -9.00 31.42 -43.54
CA LEU A 6 -8.28 30.55 -44.48
C LEU A 6 -8.55 29.07 -44.14
N GLN A 7 -8.94 28.34 -45.18
CA GLN A 7 -9.29 26.92 -45.20
C GLN A 7 -8.03 26.07 -45.39
N SER A 8 -8.04 24.83 -44.90
CA SER A 8 -7.54 23.70 -45.68
C SER A 8 -8.33 22.43 -45.38
N ARG A 9 -8.68 21.74 -46.46
CA ARG A 9 -9.52 20.54 -46.54
C ARG A 9 -8.65 19.28 -46.65
N LEU A 10 -9.36 18.14 -46.61
CA LEU A 10 -9.01 16.77 -47.05
C LEU A 10 -8.40 15.92 -45.93
N SER A 11 -8.72 14.65 -45.69
CA SER A 11 -9.86 13.73 -45.93
C SER A 11 -9.41 12.36 -45.36
N PRO A 12 -10.29 11.38 -45.13
CA PRO A 12 -10.02 10.25 -44.23
C PRO A 12 -9.58 8.99 -44.98
N THR A 13 -8.61 8.25 -44.45
CA THR A 13 -8.29 6.90 -44.92
C THR A 13 -8.75 5.87 -43.90
N ILE A 14 -9.88 5.25 -44.24
CA ILE A 14 -10.42 4.02 -43.69
C ILE A 14 -9.60 2.86 -44.26
N VAL A 15 -9.06 1.99 -43.40
CA VAL A 15 -8.73 0.62 -43.80
C VAL A 15 -9.39 -0.33 -42.80
N ARG A 16 -10.39 -1.06 -43.32
CA ARG A 16 -10.99 -2.25 -42.75
C ARG A 16 -9.92 -3.35 -42.68
N GLN A 17 -9.85 -4.07 -41.57
CA GLN A 17 -9.49 -5.48 -41.61
C GLN A 17 -10.54 -6.29 -40.86
N GLU A 18 -11.12 -7.22 -41.61
CA GLU A 18 -12.19 -8.11 -41.23
C GLU A 18 -11.71 -9.25 -40.32
N LYS A 19 -12.68 -9.72 -39.56
CA LYS A 19 -12.76 -10.91 -38.72
C LYS A 19 -11.93 -12.11 -39.21
N LEU A 20 -11.25 -12.75 -38.26
CA LEU A 20 -11.22 -14.21 -38.19
C LEU A 20 -11.58 -14.64 -36.77
N VAL A 21 -12.72 -15.33 -36.72
CA VAL A 21 -13.24 -16.08 -35.57
C VAL A 21 -12.31 -17.27 -35.36
N SER A 22 -11.79 -17.48 -34.15
CA SER A 22 -11.21 -18.76 -33.76
C SER A 22 -11.89 -19.27 -32.50
N GLU A 23 -12.44 -20.47 -32.64
CA GLU A 23 -13.14 -21.24 -31.63
C GLU A 23 -12.19 -21.65 -30.50
N ALA A 24 -12.63 -21.48 -29.25
CA ALA A 24 -11.90 -21.93 -28.08
C ALA A 24 -12.21 -23.42 -27.80
N VAL A 25 -11.24 -24.29 -28.05
CA VAL A 25 -11.19 -25.70 -27.61
C VAL A 25 -10.19 -25.81 -26.45
N PRO A 26 -10.45 -26.62 -25.39
CA PRO A 26 -9.86 -26.44 -24.07
C PRO A 26 -8.41 -26.90 -23.95
N LEU A 27 -7.72 -26.34 -22.93
CA LEU A 27 -6.34 -26.66 -22.52
C LEU A 27 -6.19 -28.15 -22.15
N SER A 28 -5.93 -28.99 -23.14
CA SER A 28 -5.26 -30.27 -22.94
C SER A 28 -3.76 -30.03 -22.99
N THR A 29 -3.08 -30.46 -21.93
CA THR A 29 -1.62 -30.65 -21.81
C THR A 29 -0.92 -30.89 -23.15
N ARG A 30 -0.11 -29.93 -23.63
CA ARG A 30 0.87 -30.19 -24.68
C ARG A 30 2.25 -29.68 -24.31
N ARG A 31 3.16 -30.65 -24.41
CA ARG A 31 4.61 -30.62 -24.20
C ARG A 31 5.29 -29.56 -25.06
N ALA A 32 6.26 -28.88 -24.47
CA ALA A 32 7.29 -28.17 -25.20
C ALA A 32 8.39 -29.17 -25.64
N SER A 33 8.76 -29.12 -26.92
CA SER A 33 10.01 -29.63 -27.49
C SER A 33 10.39 -28.66 -28.61
N SER A 34 11.62 -28.23 -28.87
CA SER A 34 12.98 -28.72 -28.55
C SER A 34 13.93 -27.53 -28.80
N ALA A 35 15.17 -27.43 -28.29
CA ALA A 35 16.17 -28.45 -28.05
C ALA A 35 17.22 -27.96 -27.03
N GLY A 36 17.77 -28.90 -26.26
CA GLY A 36 19.06 -28.73 -25.58
C GLY A 36 19.07 -28.78 -24.06
N ASP A 37 18.43 -29.79 -23.44
CA ASP A 37 18.94 -30.33 -22.17
C ASP A 37 18.42 -31.77 -22.00
N ALA A 38 19.28 -32.66 -21.48
CA ALA A 38 18.89 -33.98 -20.98
C ALA A 38 17.80 -33.83 -19.89
N PRO A 39 17.15 -34.88 -19.33
CA PRO A 39 16.33 -34.71 -18.13
C PRO A 39 17.24 -34.34 -16.94
N GLY A 40 17.67 -33.08 -16.93
CA GLY A 40 18.67 -32.52 -16.05
C GLY A 40 18.03 -32.24 -14.71
N ARG A 41 18.70 -32.72 -13.67
CA ARG A 41 18.38 -32.40 -12.27
C ARG A 41 18.27 -30.87 -12.14
N ALA A 42 17.17 -30.39 -11.58
CA ALA A 42 16.96 -28.95 -11.39
C ALA A 42 18.19 -28.32 -10.68
N PRO A 43 18.70 -27.17 -11.15
CA PRO A 43 19.91 -26.56 -10.62
C PRO A 43 19.75 -26.22 -9.14
N VAL A 44 20.83 -26.39 -8.37
CA VAL A 44 20.87 -26.15 -6.92
C VAL A 44 21.46 -24.78 -6.63
N LEU A 45 20.89 -24.07 -5.66
CA LEU A 45 21.37 -22.77 -5.21
C LEU A 45 21.31 -22.67 -3.68
N ASP A 46 22.36 -22.11 -3.09
CA ASP A 46 22.36 -21.67 -1.71
C ASP A 46 21.87 -20.21 -1.65
N ILE A 47 20.98 -19.90 -0.69
CA ILE A 47 20.33 -18.60 -0.59
C ILE A 47 20.97 -17.77 0.52
N ASP A 48 21.47 -16.60 0.16
CA ASP A 48 22.25 -15.74 1.04
C ASP A 48 21.40 -14.69 1.75
N SER A 49 20.41 -14.12 1.04
CA SER A 49 19.63 -12.97 1.51
C SER A 49 18.23 -12.92 0.89
N LEU A 50 17.44 -11.91 1.27
CA LEU A 50 16.17 -11.57 0.62
C LEU A 50 16.24 -10.18 0.00
N ASP A 51 15.58 -10.01 -1.14
CA ASP A 51 15.36 -8.69 -1.71
C ASP A 51 14.09 -8.01 -1.14
N MET A 52 13.80 -6.80 -1.63
CA MET A 52 12.63 -6.01 -1.21
C MET A 52 11.28 -6.62 -1.62
N GLU A 53 11.27 -7.62 -2.50
CA GLU A 53 10.07 -8.36 -2.90
C GLU A 53 9.93 -9.68 -2.11
N ALA A 54 10.83 -9.91 -1.13
CA ALA A 54 10.95 -11.14 -0.35
C ALA A 54 11.25 -12.39 -1.21
N ARG A 55 12.08 -12.22 -2.23
CA ARG A 55 12.67 -13.32 -3.02
C ARG A 55 14.04 -13.67 -2.46
N GLY A 56 14.34 -14.97 -2.38
CA GLY A 56 15.68 -15.48 -2.09
C GLY A 56 16.68 -14.97 -3.09
N VAL A 57 17.81 -14.46 -2.63
CA VAL A 57 18.92 -14.03 -3.48
C VAL A 57 20.08 -14.98 -3.24
N GLY A 58 20.52 -15.62 -4.30
CA GLY A 58 21.76 -16.42 -4.32
C GLY A 58 22.56 -16.15 -5.58
N ARG A 59 23.81 -16.59 -5.60
CA ARG A 59 24.69 -16.50 -6.77
C ARG A 59 25.19 -17.87 -7.16
N VAL A 60 25.22 -18.14 -8.46
CA VAL A 60 25.94 -19.31 -8.97
C VAL A 60 27.43 -19.04 -8.80
N VAL A 61 28.15 -20.02 -8.26
CA VAL A 61 29.61 -20.00 -8.21
C VAL A 61 30.12 -20.68 -9.47
N ASP A 62 31.03 -20.06 -10.20
CA ASP A 62 31.64 -20.70 -11.36
C ASP A 62 32.67 -21.77 -10.95
N GLU A 63 33.23 -22.49 -11.92
CA GLU A 63 34.22 -23.55 -11.67
C GLU A 63 35.51 -23.04 -10.98
N ASN A 64 35.76 -21.73 -11.02
CA ASN A 64 36.91 -21.07 -10.43
C ASN A 64 36.62 -20.49 -9.03
N GLY A 65 35.39 -20.61 -8.53
CA GLY A 65 35.01 -20.09 -7.22
C GLY A 65 34.53 -18.63 -7.25
N GLU A 66 34.41 -18.00 -8.41
CA GLU A 66 34.00 -16.59 -8.52
C GLU A 66 32.48 -16.44 -8.52
N PRO A 67 31.94 -15.38 -7.88
CA PRO A 67 30.51 -15.12 -7.80
C PRO A 67 29.98 -14.71 -9.17
N GLY A 68 29.24 -15.62 -9.80
CA GLY A 68 28.58 -15.39 -11.07
C GLY A 68 27.26 -14.63 -10.93
N LYS A 69 26.34 -15.03 -11.81
CA LYS A 69 25.04 -14.41 -12.02
C LYS A 69 24.15 -14.46 -10.77
N VAL A 70 23.42 -13.38 -10.51
CA VAL A 70 22.46 -13.29 -9.40
C VAL A 70 21.14 -13.98 -9.78
N ILE A 71 20.58 -14.75 -8.87
CA ILE A 71 19.31 -15.45 -9.07
C ILE A 71 18.34 -15.05 -7.96
N PHE A 72 17.19 -14.53 -8.35
CA PHE A 72 16.07 -14.22 -7.47
C PHE A 72 15.08 -15.39 -7.47
N VAL A 73 14.96 -16.09 -6.35
CA VAL A 73 14.17 -17.31 -6.19
C VAL A 73 12.94 -17.06 -5.31
N GLU A 74 11.76 -17.11 -5.93
CA GLU A 74 10.48 -17.00 -5.23
C GLU A 74 10.23 -18.20 -4.32
N GLY A 75 9.91 -17.91 -3.06
CA GLY A 75 9.60 -18.92 -2.05
C GLY A 75 10.83 -19.49 -1.33
N ALA A 76 12.04 -19.02 -1.64
CA ALA A 76 13.27 -19.41 -0.95
C ALA A 76 13.65 -18.40 0.15
N LEU A 77 14.28 -18.88 1.21
CA LEU A 77 14.68 -18.08 2.38
C LEU A 77 16.20 -18.12 2.62
N PRO A 78 16.77 -17.13 3.34
CA PRO A 78 18.19 -17.13 3.68
C PRO A 78 18.59 -18.37 4.50
N GLY A 79 19.75 -18.94 4.17
CA GLY A 79 20.29 -20.17 4.75
C GLY A 79 19.77 -21.45 4.10
N GLU A 80 18.86 -21.36 3.12
CA GLU A 80 18.34 -22.51 2.41
C GLU A 80 19.26 -23.00 1.31
N ARG A 81 19.17 -24.30 1.05
CA ARG A 81 19.66 -24.91 -0.17
C ARG A 81 18.47 -25.43 -0.94
N VAL A 82 18.24 -24.93 -2.16
CA VAL A 82 17.03 -25.21 -2.95
C VAL A 82 17.38 -25.65 -4.35
N THR A 83 16.52 -26.45 -4.97
CA THR A 83 16.47 -26.54 -6.43
C THR A 83 15.51 -25.47 -6.96
N TYR A 84 15.78 -24.93 -8.14
CA TYR A 84 14.96 -23.85 -8.71
C TYR A 84 14.67 -24.04 -10.19
N SER A 85 13.60 -23.38 -10.66
CA SER A 85 13.23 -23.31 -12.06
C SER A 85 13.13 -21.86 -12.50
N SER A 86 13.99 -21.42 -13.42
CA SER A 86 13.98 -20.07 -13.97
C SER A 86 12.80 -19.88 -14.93
N PHE A 87 11.99 -18.86 -14.70
CA PHE A 87 10.94 -18.44 -15.65
C PHE A 87 11.35 -17.18 -16.43
N ARG A 88 12.40 -16.47 -16.00
CA ARG A 88 12.97 -15.34 -16.73
C ARG A 88 14.49 -15.32 -16.60
N ARG A 89 15.20 -15.23 -17.72
CA ARG A 89 16.66 -15.15 -17.77
C ARG A 89 17.10 -13.87 -18.47
N LYS A 90 18.01 -13.12 -17.84
CA LYS A 90 18.71 -11.95 -18.40
C LYS A 90 20.22 -12.18 -18.29
N PRO A 91 21.09 -11.37 -18.91
CA PRO A 91 22.54 -11.59 -18.82
C PRO A 91 23.07 -11.50 -17.37
N THR A 92 22.61 -10.51 -16.61
CA THR A 92 23.11 -10.23 -15.25
C THR A 92 22.32 -10.88 -14.13
N TYR A 93 21.07 -11.32 -14.39
CA TYR A 93 20.22 -11.94 -13.37
C TYR A 93 19.20 -12.94 -13.92
N GLU A 94 18.66 -13.78 -13.04
CA GLU A 94 17.50 -14.64 -13.32
C GLU A 94 16.38 -14.43 -12.30
N GLN A 95 15.14 -14.69 -12.74
CA GLN A 95 14.01 -14.87 -11.85
C GLN A 95 13.55 -16.32 -11.94
N ALA A 96 13.41 -16.94 -10.77
CA ALA A 96 13.12 -18.34 -10.61
C ALA A 96 12.12 -18.56 -9.48
N GLN A 97 11.59 -19.78 -9.40
CA GLN A 97 10.78 -20.27 -8.28
C GLN A 97 11.44 -21.51 -7.69
N VAL A 98 11.27 -21.72 -6.38
CA VAL A 98 11.68 -22.98 -5.72
C VAL A 98 10.96 -24.16 -6.36
N VAL A 99 11.71 -25.23 -6.63
CA VAL A 99 11.17 -26.55 -6.99
C VAL A 99 11.15 -27.43 -5.75
N ASP A 100 12.31 -27.69 -5.15
CA ASP A 100 12.46 -28.44 -3.89
C ASP A 100 13.37 -27.71 -2.91
N ILE A 101 13.12 -27.91 -1.62
CA ILE A 101 13.97 -27.41 -0.54
C ILE A 101 14.83 -28.59 -0.05
N LEU A 102 16.12 -28.56 -0.37
CA LEU A 102 17.08 -29.60 0.03
C LEU A 102 17.53 -29.43 1.48
N ARG A 103 17.67 -28.17 1.91
CA ARG A 103 17.95 -27.81 3.32
C ARG A 103 17.08 -26.60 3.68
N PRO A 104 16.09 -26.75 4.59
CA PRO A 104 15.24 -25.64 5.00
C PRO A 104 15.97 -24.70 5.96
N SER A 105 15.53 -23.44 5.97
CA SER A 105 16.01 -22.45 6.94
C SER A 105 15.33 -22.68 8.29
N VAL A 106 16.04 -22.39 9.38
CA VAL A 106 15.46 -22.39 10.74
C VAL A 106 14.35 -21.36 10.90
N MET A 107 14.29 -20.36 10.02
CA MET A 107 13.25 -19.34 10.00
C MET A 107 12.03 -19.73 9.18
N ARG A 108 12.04 -20.89 8.49
CA ARG A 108 10.90 -21.35 7.70
C ARG A 108 9.77 -21.80 8.62
N THR A 109 8.56 -21.35 8.33
CA THR A 109 7.32 -21.83 8.96
C THR A 109 6.35 -22.34 7.92
N GLN A 110 5.39 -23.15 8.34
CA GLN A 110 4.26 -23.52 7.50
C GLN A 110 3.31 -22.32 7.37
N PRO A 111 2.92 -21.92 6.15
CA PRO A 111 1.87 -20.93 5.93
C PRO A 111 0.55 -21.34 6.58
N LYS A 112 -0.15 -20.40 7.22
CA LYS A 112 -1.48 -20.65 7.80
C LYS A 112 -2.59 -20.64 6.75
N CYS A 113 -2.45 -19.81 5.72
CA CYS A 113 -3.43 -19.69 4.64
C CYS A 113 -3.29 -20.85 3.66
N ALA A 114 -4.37 -21.61 3.46
CA ALA A 114 -4.41 -22.69 2.46
C ALA A 114 -4.23 -22.18 1.02
N PHE A 115 -4.49 -20.89 0.77
CA PHE A 115 -4.35 -20.25 -0.54
C PHE A 115 -2.98 -19.58 -0.74
N PHE A 116 -2.07 -19.66 0.24
CA PHE A 116 -0.71 -19.16 0.08
C PHE A 116 0.03 -19.94 -1.01
N GLY A 117 0.71 -19.22 -1.90
CA GLY A 117 1.33 -19.80 -3.10
C GLY A 117 0.53 -19.49 -4.36
N THR A 118 -0.81 -19.53 -4.29
CA THR A 118 -1.70 -19.19 -5.41
C THR A 118 -2.18 -17.74 -5.33
N CYS A 119 -2.71 -17.32 -4.19
CA CYS A 119 -3.16 -15.96 -3.95
C CYS A 119 -1.99 -14.96 -3.97
N GLY A 120 -2.16 -13.83 -4.67
CA GLY A 120 -1.18 -12.76 -4.77
C GLY A 120 -1.10 -11.83 -3.56
N GLY A 121 -1.96 -12.02 -2.54
CA GLY A 121 -2.05 -11.11 -1.41
C GLY A 121 -0.92 -11.20 -0.38
N CYS A 122 -0.25 -12.35 -0.26
CA CYS A 122 0.84 -12.57 0.70
C CYS A 122 2.07 -13.18 0.02
N SER A 123 3.26 -12.72 0.40
CA SER A 123 4.54 -13.21 -0.12
C SER A 123 5.39 -13.92 0.94
N MET A 124 5.17 -13.66 2.24
CA MET A 124 6.09 -14.07 3.31
C MET A 124 5.49 -15.03 4.35
N GLN A 125 4.34 -15.67 4.12
CA GLN A 125 3.75 -16.56 5.15
C GLN A 125 4.60 -17.80 5.49
N HIS A 126 5.55 -18.16 4.62
CA HIS A 126 6.48 -19.26 4.84
C HIS A 126 7.71 -18.86 5.69
N LEU A 127 7.77 -17.61 6.13
CA LEU A 127 8.85 -17.06 6.97
C LEU A 127 8.31 -16.69 8.35
N ASP A 128 9.01 -17.07 9.42
CA ASP A 128 8.66 -16.73 10.79
C ASP A 128 8.48 -15.21 10.97
N MET A 129 7.47 -14.81 11.76
CA MET A 129 7.08 -13.42 11.90
C MET A 129 8.21 -12.52 12.42
N ARG A 130 9.03 -13.00 13.36
CA ARG A 130 10.16 -12.20 13.89
C ARG A 130 11.21 -11.99 12.82
N ALA A 131 11.47 -13.03 12.02
CA ALA A 131 12.37 -12.93 10.87
C ALA A 131 11.82 -11.98 9.80
N GLN A 132 10.50 -11.96 9.55
CA GLN A 132 9.90 -10.96 8.64
C GLN A 132 10.23 -9.54 9.08
N VAL A 133 10.03 -9.21 10.35
CA VAL A 133 10.32 -7.87 10.88
C VAL A 133 11.81 -7.54 10.78
N ALA A 134 12.69 -8.47 11.14
CA ALA A 134 14.14 -8.28 11.05
C ALA A 134 14.61 -8.03 9.61
N ILE A 135 14.07 -8.77 8.64
CA ILE A 135 14.40 -8.59 7.22
C ILE A 135 13.91 -7.23 6.71
N LYS A 136 12.70 -6.81 7.09
CA LYS A 136 12.21 -5.47 6.73
C LYS A 136 13.09 -4.37 7.31
N GLN A 137 13.55 -4.54 8.55
CA GLN A 137 14.50 -3.63 9.19
C GLN A 137 15.81 -3.54 8.40
N ARG A 138 16.33 -4.70 7.97
CA ARG A 138 17.53 -4.77 7.14
C ARG A 138 17.35 -4.08 5.79
N VAL A 139 16.20 -4.25 5.14
CA VAL A 139 15.88 -3.58 3.88
C VAL A 139 15.93 -2.05 4.03
N LEU A 140 15.41 -1.49 5.13
CA LEU A 140 15.51 -0.05 5.40
C LEU A 140 16.98 0.39 5.54
N GLU A 141 17.77 -0.33 6.35
CA GLU A 141 19.20 -0.04 6.55
C GLU A 141 19.98 -0.09 5.23
N ASP A 142 19.77 -1.12 4.43
CA ASP A 142 20.44 -1.30 3.14
C ASP A 142 20.06 -0.18 2.16
N ASN A 143 18.79 0.26 2.12
CA ASN A 143 18.39 1.39 1.27
C ASN A 143 19.04 2.70 1.71
N LEU A 144 19.03 3.02 3.01
CA LEU A 144 19.69 4.21 3.55
C LEU A 144 21.19 4.22 3.22
N TRP A 145 21.86 3.09 3.41
CA TRP A 145 23.29 2.97 3.13
C TRP A 145 23.59 3.03 1.64
N HIS A 146 22.96 2.18 0.82
CA HIS A 146 23.36 2.04 -0.57
C HIS A 146 22.92 3.21 -1.45
N LEU A 147 21.72 3.77 -1.22
CA LEU A 147 21.17 4.86 -2.03
C LEU A 147 21.57 6.25 -1.52
N ALA A 148 21.63 6.43 -0.20
CA ALA A 148 21.84 7.76 0.40
C ALA A 148 23.20 7.93 1.09
N LYS A 149 23.97 6.84 1.26
CA LYS A 149 25.21 6.83 2.07
C LYS A 149 24.98 7.28 3.51
N LEU A 150 23.80 6.98 4.05
CA LEU A 150 23.40 7.36 5.40
C LEU A 150 23.43 6.16 6.35
N ARG A 151 23.75 6.44 7.61
CA ARG A 151 23.49 5.57 8.76
C ARG A 151 22.74 6.40 9.78
N ALA A 152 21.61 5.89 10.26
CA ALA A 152 20.89 6.55 11.34
C ALA A 152 21.71 6.44 12.64
N GLU A 153 21.71 7.50 13.46
CA GLU A 153 22.41 7.48 14.75
C GLU A 153 21.81 6.42 15.70
N ALA A 154 20.50 6.21 15.63
CA ALA A 154 19.79 5.17 16.37
C ALA A 154 18.83 4.39 15.45
N MET A 155 18.91 3.06 15.50
CA MET A 155 17.87 2.20 14.94
C MET A 155 16.78 1.98 15.99
N PHE A 156 15.57 2.45 15.70
CA PHE A 156 14.43 2.30 16.60
C PHE A 156 13.96 0.85 16.65
N ALA A 157 13.49 0.41 17.82
CA ALA A 157 12.79 -0.85 17.93
C ALA A 157 11.59 -0.88 16.95
N PRO A 158 11.44 -1.94 16.15
CA PRO A 158 10.42 -1.99 15.10
C PRO A 158 9.02 -2.00 15.71
N ILE A 159 8.09 -1.27 15.09
CA ILE A 159 6.67 -1.35 15.44
C ILE A 159 6.09 -2.60 14.78
N HIS A 160 5.57 -3.52 15.58
CA HIS A 160 4.83 -4.67 15.09
C HIS A 160 3.69 -5.03 16.06
N GLY A 161 2.78 -5.88 15.61
CA GLY A 161 1.57 -6.23 16.34
C GLY A 161 0.95 -7.50 15.76
N PRO A 162 -0.39 -7.66 15.84
CA PRO A 162 -1.05 -8.85 15.32
C PRO A 162 -0.75 -9.08 13.84
N SER A 163 -0.36 -10.30 13.52
CA SER A 163 0.00 -10.73 12.17
C SER A 163 -1.18 -11.25 11.35
N TRP A 164 -2.30 -11.53 12.02
CA TRP A 164 -3.52 -12.08 11.43
C TRP A 164 -4.71 -11.22 11.81
N GLY A 165 -5.77 -11.25 10.99
CA GLY A 165 -6.99 -10.49 11.26
C GLY A 165 -6.82 -8.96 11.26
N TYR A 166 -5.69 -8.46 10.79
CA TYR A 166 -5.31 -7.06 10.93
C TYR A 166 -5.80 -6.16 9.80
N ARG A 167 -6.15 -6.76 8.65
CA ARG A 167 -6.37 -6.02 7.40
C ARG A 167 -7.80 -5.50 7.33
N TYR A 168 -7.98 -4.27 7.77
CA TYR A 168 -9.28 -3.62 7.88
C TYR A 168 -9.74 -2.98 6.56
N ARG A 169 -8.88 -3.03 5.53
CA ARG A 169 -9.21 -2.58 4.18
C ARG A 169 -8.75 -3.54 3.11
N ALA A 170 -9.63 -3.80 2.16
CA ALA A 170 -9.32 -4.65 1.02
C ALA A 170 -10.10 -4.22 -0.21
N ARG A 171 -9.55 -4.58 -1.37
CA ARG A 171 -10.26 -4.51 -2.64
C ARG A 171 -10.36 -5.95 -3.14
N LEU A 172 -11.57 -6.49 -3.13
CA LEU A 172 -11.88 -7.84 -3.58
C LEU A 172 -12.37 -7.76 -5.03
N THR A 173 -11.72 -8.50 -5.92
CA THR A 173 -12.17 -8.68 -7.29
C THR A 173 -13.34 -9.66 -7.30
N VAL A 174 -14.35 -9.32 -8.09
CA VAL A 174 -15.51 -10.17 -8.33
C VAL A 174 -15.49 -10.61 -9.79
N ARG A 175 -15.63 -11.91 -10.01
CA ARG A 175 -15.65 -12.48 -11.36
C ARG A 175 -16.64 -13.63 -11.45
N HIS A 176 -17.66 -13.48 -12.28
CA HIS A 176 -18.50 -14.60 -12.68
C HIS A 176 -17.75 -15.48 -13.70
N VAL A 177 -17.67 -16.78 -13.42
CA VAL A 177 -16.98 -17.76 -14.27
C VAL A 177 -17.96 -18.89 -14.59
N ALA A 178 -18.79 -18.70 -15.61
CA ALA A 178 -19.84 -19.66 -16.01
C ALA A 178 -19.31 -21.11 -16.17
N LYS A 179 -18.11 -21.29 -16.74
CA LYS A 179 -17.48 -22.61 -16.91
C LYS A 179 -17.08 -23.30 -15.60
N LYS A 180 -16.89 -22.54 -14.52
CA LYS A 180 -16.59 -23.06 -13.16
C LYS A 180 -17.82 -23.06 -12.26
N GLY A 181 -19.00 -22.79 -12.82
CA GLY A 181 -20.28 -22.91 -12.12
C GLY A 181 -20.50 -21.92 -10.98
N GLY A 182 -19.97 -20.69 -11.06
CA GLY A 182 -20.28 -19.68 -10.05
C GLY A 182 -19.48 -18.39 -10.11
N VAL A 183 -19.61 -17.60 -9.04
CA VAL A 183 -18.91 -16.33 -8.83
C VAL A 183 -17.71 -16.52 -7.91
N LEU A 184 -16.58 -15.92 -8.29
CA LEU A 184 -15.39 -15.79 -7.46
C LEU A 184 -15.35 -14.40 -6.83
N VAL A 185 -15.05 -14.35 -5.54
CA VAL A 185 -14.78 -13.13 -4.79
C VAL A 185 -13.47 -13.35 -4.03
N GLY A 186 -12.47 -12.49 -4.28
CA GLY A 186 -11.15 -12.65 -3.67
C GLY A 186 -10.10 -11.72 -4.26
N PHE A 187 -8.83 -12.01 -3.99
CA PHE A 187 -7.71 -11.32 -4.61
C PHE A 187 -7.27 -12.00 -5.92
N HIS A 188 -6.48 -11.29 -6.72
CA HIS A 188 -5.84 -11.90 -7.89
C HIS A 188 -4.83 -12.97 -7.48
N GLU A 189 -4.67 -13.95 -8.35
CA GLU A 189 -3.57 -14.91 -8.31
C GLU A 189 -2.22 -14.19 -8.54
N LYS A 190 -1.12 -14.83 -8.11
CA LYS A 190 0.22 -14.30 -8.34
C LYS A 190 0.47 -14.10 -9.84
N LYS A 191 0.87 -12.87 -10.22
CA LYS A 191 1.25 -12.49 -11.59
C LYS A 191 0.18 -12.84 -12.64
N SER A 192 -1.08 -12.83 -12.25
CA SER A 192 -2.20 -13.25 -13.10
C SER A 192 -3.39 -12.29 -12.89
N SER A 193 -4.20 -12.11 -13.93
CA SER A 193 -5.48 -11.39 -13.83
C SER A 193 -6.61 -12.28 -13.32
N TYR A 194 -6.37 -13.58 -13.14
CA TYR A 194 -7.35 -14.50 -12.58
C TYR A 194 -7.56 -14.25 -11.09
N VAL A 195 -8.79 -14.45 -10.64
CA VAL A 195 -9.17 -14.37 -9.23
C VAL A 195 -8.84 -15.71 -8.58
N ALA A 196 -8.09 -15.68 -7.49
CA ALA A 196 -7.78 -16.88 -6.74
C ALA A 196 -9.07 -17.43 -6.10
N ASP A 197 -9.30 -18.72 -6.27
CA ASP A 197 -10.46 -19.39 -5.70
C ASP A 197 -10.28 -19.63 -4.18
N MET A 198 -10.45 -18.56 -3.41
CA MET A 198 -10.26 -18.55 -1.95
C MET A 198 -11.58 -18.54 -1.18
N THR A 199 -11.68 -19.40 -0.16
CA THR A 199 -12.85 -19.48 0.73
C THR A 199 -12.62 -18.83 2.09
N SER A 200 -11.36 -18.51 2.43
CA SER A 200 -10.95 -17.80 3.63
C SER A 200 -9.77 -16.87 3.34
N CYS A 201 -9.55 -15.90 4.23
CA CYS A 201 -8.35 -15.08 4.24
C CYS A 201 -7.97 -14.69 5.67
N GLU A 202 -6.84 -15.22 6.15
CA GLU A 202 -6.42 -15.18 7.55
C GLU A 202 -5.88 -13.80 7.95
N VAL A 203 -5.53 -12.94 6.97
CA VAL A 203 -5.14 -11.55 7.23
C VAL A 203 -6.34 -10.61 7.36
N LEU A 204 -7.50 -10.98 6.81
CA LEU A 204 -8.76 -10.25 7.04
C LEU A 204 -9.32 -10.59 8.42
N PRO A 205 -10.03 -9.67 9.09
CA PRO A 205 -10.74 -9.97 10.33
C PRO A 205 -11.61 -11.23 10.20
N PRO A 206 -11.74 -12.05 11.25
CA PRO A 206 -12.46 -13.32 11.16
C PRO A 206 -13.89 -13.20 10.60
N HIS A 207 -14.63 -12.17 10.99
CA HIS A 207 -16.00 -11.94 10.49
C HIS A 207 -16.01 -11.59 8.99
N VAL A 208 -14.99 -10.89 8.49
CA VAL A 208 -14.84 -10.59 7.06
C VAL A 208 -14.44 -11.83 6.28
N SER A 209 -13.46 -12.59 6.78
CA SER A 209 -13.02 -13.85 6.16
C SER A 209 -14.20 -14.82 5.99
N ALA A 210 -15.05 -14.94 7.03
CA ALA A 210 -16.25 -15.77 7.01
C ALA A 210 -17.30 -15.32 5.98
N MET A 211 -17.27 -14.05 5.54
CA MET A 211 -18.20 -13.52 4.54
C MET A 211 -17.78 -13.81 3.09
N LEU A 212 -16.57 -14.31 2.81
CA LEU A 212 -16.12 -14.50 1.42
C LEU A 212 -17.03 -15.45 0.62
N VAL A 213 -17.41 -16.60 1.19
CA VAL A 213 -18.32 -17.55 0.53
C VAL A 213 -19.77 -17.02 0.49
N PRO A 214 -20.35 -16.48 1.57
CA PRO A 214 -21.63 -15.79 1.53
C PRO A 214 -21.71 -14.69 0.45
N LEU A 215 -20.67 -13.86 0.30
CA LEU A 215 -20.60 -12.82 -0.73
C LEU A 215 -20.67 -13.41 -2.13
N ARG A 216 -19.99 -14.53 -2.40
CA ARG A 216 -20.11 -15.21 -3.72
C ARG A 216 -21.55 -15.59 -4.03
N ARG A 217 -22.25 -16.18 -3.06
CA ARG A 217 -23.66 -16.60 -3.19
C ARG A 217 -24.59 -15.41 -3.39
N LEU A 218 -24.39 -14.33 -2.63
CA LEU A 218 -25.13 -13.09 -2.80
C LEU A 218 -24.98 -12.58 -4.24
N VAL A 219 -23.74 -12.42 -4.70
CA VAL A 219 -23.47 -11.88 -6.04
C VAL A 219 -24.04 -12.78 -7.14
N GLU A 220 -23.98 -14.10 -6.98
CA GLU A 220 -24.55 -15.03 -7.95
C GLU A 220 -26.05 -14.85 -8.18
N GLN A 221 -26.78 -14.42 -7.15
CA GLN A 221 -28.22 -14.15 -7.18
C GLN A 221 -28.56 -12.76 -7.72
N LEU A 222 -27.62 -11.82 -7.73
CA LEU A 222 -27.85 -10.47 -8.25
C LEU A 222 -28.06 -10.49 -9.77
N SER A 223 -29.02 -9.71 -10.24
CA SER A 223 -29.31 -9.52 -11.67
C SER A 223 -28.10 -8.94 -12.42
N ILE A 224 -27.24 -8.18 -11.71
CA ILE A 224 -26.06 -7.49 -12.24
C ILE A 224 -24.72 -8.24 -12.01
N ARG A 225 -24.74 -9.55 -11.73
CA ARG A 225 -23.54 -10.33 -11.38
C ARG A 225 -22.36 -10.23 -12.36
N ASP A 226 -22.65 -10.06 -13.65
CA ASP A 226 -21.64 -9.88 -14.71
C ASP A 226 -21.15 -8.43 -14.83
N ARG A 227 -21.81 -7.51 -14.12
CA ARG A 227 -21.65 -6.05 -14.20
C ARG A 227 -21.27 -5.46 -12.85
N MET A 228 -20.70 -6.27 -11.96
CA MET A 228 -20.22 -5.85 -10.65
C MET A 228 -18.80 -6.38 -10.37
N PRO A 229 -17.74 -5.75 -10.90
CA PRO A 229 -16.39 -6.34 -10.93
C PRO A 229 -15.63 -6.30 -9.60
N GLN A 230 -16.13 -5.59 -8.58
CA GLN A 230 -15.33 -5.26 -7.41
C GLN A 230 -16.18 -4.98 -6.16
N ILE A 231 -15.65 -5.39 -5.00
CA ILE A 231 -16.14 -5.02 -3.68
C ILE A 231 -14.98 -4.38 -2.91
N GLU A 232 -15.09 -3.12 -2.52
CA GLU A 232 -14.16 -2.51 -1.57
C GLU A 232 -14.66 -2.71 -0.14
N LEU A 233 -13.75 -3.06 0.76
CA LEU A 233 -14.01 -3.32 2.15
C LEU A 233 -13.35 -2.23 3.00
N ALA A 234 -14.09 -1.72 3.97
CA ALA A 234 -13.57 -0.91 5.05
C ALA A 234 -14.19 -1.32 6.39
N VAL A 235 -13.36 -1.64 7.37
CA VAL A 235 -13.78 -2.01 8.73
C VAL A 235 -13.59 -0.82 9.65
N GLY A 236 -14.69 -0.26 10.14
CA GLY A 236 -14.70 0.76 11.19
C GLY A 236 -14.79 0.14 12.59
N ALA A 237 -14.86 1.00 13.60
CA ALA A 237 -14.97 0.58 15.00
C ALA A 237 -16.30 -0.16 15.30
N ARG A 238 -17.39 0.22 14.62
CA ARG A 238 -18.74 -0.32 14.86
C ARG A 238 -19.39 -1.00 13.66
N VAL A 239 -19.01 -0.60 12.44
CA VAL A 239 -19.61 -1.11 11.20
C VAL A 239 -18.53 -1.53 10.22
N THR A 240 -18.82 -2.56 9.42
CA THR A 240 -18.04 -2.93 8.25
C THR A 240 -18.77 -2.46 7.01
N ALA A 241 -18.14 -1.63 6.19
CA ALA A 241 -18.70 -1.17 4.92
C ALA A 241 -18.18 -1.99 3.74
N LEU A 242 -19.08 -2.25 2.80
CA LEU A 242 -18.83 -2.91 1.52
C LEU A 242 -19.29 -1.98 0.38
N VAL A 243 -18.36 -1.50 -0.43
CA VAL A 243 -18.66 -0.68 -1.62
C VAL A 243 -18.76 -1.59 -2.82
N LEU A 244 -19.94 -1.69 -3.41
CA LEU A 244 -20.19 -2.47 -4.61
C LEU A 244 -19.97 -1.59 -5.85
N ARG A 245 -19.00 -1.95 -6.69
CA ARG A 245 -18.84 -1.31 -8.00
C ARG A 245 -19.91 -1.82 -8.94
N VAL A 246 -21.04 -1.12 -9.04
CA VAL A 246 -22.17 -1.50 -9.90
C VAL A 246 -22.05 -0.79 -11.25
N LEU A 247 -22.02 -1.51 -12.37
CA LEU A 247 -21.92 -0.92 -13.71
C LEU A 247 -23.29 -0.75 -14.39
N GLU A 248 -24.33 -1.28 -13.78
CA GLU A 248 -25.73 -1.20 -14.19
C GLU A 248 -26.61 -0.98 -12.95
N PRO A 249 -27.81 -0.37 -13.08
CA PRO A 249 -28.73 -0.18 -11.96
C PRO A 249 -29.18 -1.52 -11.38
N ILE A 250 -29.26 -1.59 -10.05
CA ILE A 250 -29.89 -2.71 -9.33
C ILE A 250 -31.42 -2.59 -9.39
N ASN A 251 -32.13 -3.71 -9.39
CA ASN A 251 -33.59 -3.74 -9.32
C ASN A 251 -34.11 -3.99 -7.89
N ALA A 252 -35.43 -3.97 -7.69
CA ALA A 252 -36.04 -4.17 -6.38
C ALA A 252 -35.72 -5.54 -5.72
N ALA A 253 -35.51 -6.60 -6.51
CA ALA A 253 -35.12 -7.90 -5.98
C ALA A 253 -33.65 -7.91 -5.51
N ASP A 254 -32.75 -7.26 -6.27
CA ASP A 254 -31.36 -7.05 -5.85
C ASP A 254 -31.29 -6.23 -4.55
N GLU A 255 -32.10 -5.17 -4.45
CA GLU A 255 -32.18 -4.35 -3.24
C GLU A 255 -32.60 -5.17 -2.01
N ALA A 256 -33.59 -6.06 -2.16
CA ALA A 256 -34.03 -6.94 -1.08
C ALA A 256 -32.91 -7.89 -0.63
N LEU A 257 -32.19 -8.52 -1.58
CA LEU A 257 -31.05 -9.38 -1.29
C LEU A 257 -29.92 -8.64 -0.56
N LEU A 258 -29.61 -7.42 -0.98
CA LEU A 258 -28.58 -6.59 -0.34
C LEU A 258 -28.99 -6.19 1.09
N ARG A 259 -30.26 -5.86 1.32
CA ARG A 259 -30.77 -5.51 2.66
C ARG A 259 -30.73 -6.71 3.61
N GLU A 260 -31.23 -7.86 3.16
CA GLU A 260 -31.21 -9.10 3.94
C GLU A 260 -29.78 -9.51 4.32
N PHE A 261 -28.85 -9.41 3.37
CA PHE A 261 -27.44 -9.69 3.62
C PHE A 261 -26.85 -8.71 4.63
N ALA A 262 -27.13 -7.41 4.48
CA ALA A 262 -26.67 -6.37 5.40
C ALA A 262 -27.13 -6.61 6.84
N ASP A 263 -28.40 -6.95 7.03
CA ASP A 263 -28.96 -7.24 8.35
C ASP A 263 -28.36 -8.51 8.96
N THR A 264 -28.23 -9.56 8.16
CA THR A 264 -27.68 -10.86 8.60
C THR A 264 -26.21 -10.74 9.02
N HIS A 265 -25.40 -10.03 8.23
CA HIS A 265 -23.96 -9.92 8.44
C HIS A 265 -23.54 -8.65 9.18
N ARG A 266 -24.49 -7.76 9.51
CA ARG A 266 -24.27 -6.46 10.16
C ARG A 266 -23.25 -5.60 9.41
N VAL A 267 -23.44 -5.48 8.10
CA VAL A 267 -22.61 -4.68 7.21
C VAL A 267 -23.39 -3.50 6.63
N GLN A 268 -22.66 -2.49 6.17
CA GLN A 268 -23.23 -1.38 5.42
C GLN A 268 -22.82 -1.46 3.95
N PHE A 269 -23.80 -1.52 3.06
CA PHE A 269 -23.56 -1.40 1.63
C PHE A 269 -23.50 0.05 1.18
N TRP A 270 -22.54 0.30 0.30
CA TRP A 270 -22.42 1.51 -0.51
C TRP A 270 -22.42 1.09 -1.97
N LEU A 271 -22.93 1.95 -2.85
CA LEU A 271 -22.94 1.70 -4.29
C LEU A 271 -22.03 2.69 -5.01
N GLN A 272 -21.30 2.20 -6.01
CA GLN A 272 -20.46 2.99 -6.88
C GLN A 272 -20.86 2.77 -8.34
N PRO A 273 -21.77 3.59 -8.90
CA PRO A 273 -22.24 3.46 -10.28
C PRO A 273 -21.22 3.94 -11.33
N LYS A 274 -20.39 4.95 -11.02
CA LYS A 274 -19.38 5.51 -11.93
C LYS A 274 -18.03 5.69 -11.21
N GLY A 275 -17.38 6.85 -11.38
CA GLY A 275 -16.10 7.15 -10.75
C GLY A 275 -16.17 7.18 -9.21
N PRO A 276 -15.01 7.38 -8.55
CA PRO A 276 -14.91 7.49 -7.08
C PRO A 276 -15.92 8.45 -6.44
N ASP A 277 -16.23 9.57 -7.10
CA ASP A 277 -17.13 10.59 -6.57
C ASP A 277 -18.60 10.18 -6.51
N THR A 278 -18.97 9.05 -7.14
CA THR A 278 -20.35 8.54 -7.14
C THR A 278 -20.66 7.57 -6.02
N VAL A 279 -19.69 7.34 -5.12
CA VAL A 279 -19.86 6.43 -3.99
C VAL A 279 -20.86 7.01 -2.99
N ALA A 280 -21.96 6.30 -2.77
CA ALA A 280 -23.04 6.72 -1.88
C ALA A 280 -23.51 5.56 -0.97
N PRO A 281 -23.93 5.84 0.28
CA PRO A 281 -24.46 4.82 1.17
C PRO A 281 -25.80 4.29 0.61
N PHE A 282 -26.03 2.99 0.73
CA PHE A 282 -27.26 2.33 0.31
C PHE A 282 -28.08 1.84 1.51
N TYR A 283 -27.49 0.98 2.35
CA TYR A 283 -28.19 0.43 3.52
C TYR A 283 -27.22 -0.24 4.51
N PRO A 284 -27.39 -0.06 5.84
CA PRO A 284 -28.25 0.94 6.47
C PRO A 284 -27.65 2.36 6.36
N LEU A 285 -28.48 3.39 6.49
CA LEU A 285 -28.07 4.79 6.27
C LEU A 285 -27.60 5.51 7.54
N ASP A 286 -27.86 4.94 8.71
CA ASP A 286 -27.55 5.50 10.04
C ASP A 286 -26.21 5.02 10.61
N ALA A 287 -25.44 4.23 9.84
CA ALA A 287 -24.13 3.78 10.23
C ALA A 287 -23.03 4.70 9.69
N GLN A 288 -22.05 5.01 10.55
CA GLN A 288 -20.88 5.82 10.21
C GLN A 288 -19.60 5.01 10.44
N LEU A 289 -18.74 4.95 9.44
CA LEU A 289 -17.39 4.42 9.57
C LEU A 289 -16.53 5.39 10.38
N ASP A 290 -15.79 4.84 11.34
CA ASP A 290 -14.78 5.57 12.08
C ASP A 290 -13.67 4.63 12.58
N TYR A 291 -12.51 5.19 12.88
CA TYR A 291 -11.53 4.57 13.77
C TYR A 291 -11.15 5.57 14.86
N THR A 292 -10.50 5.09 15.92
CA THR A 292 -10.13 5.93 17.05
C THR A 292 -8.65 5.94 17.30
N LEU A 293 -8.15 7.05 17.83
CA LEU A 293 -6.81 7.22 18.38
C LEU A 293 -6.95 7.56 19.87
N PRO A 294 -7.12 6.53 20.74
CA PRO A 294 -7.53 6.75 22.13
C PRO A 294 -6.55 7.57 22.97
N GLU A 295 -5.25 7.48 22.70
CA GLU A 295 -4.19 8.25 23.39
C GLU A 295 -4.44 9.77 23.32
N PHE A 296 -5.11 10.24 22.27
CA PHE A 296 -5.36 11.66 22.01
C PHE A 296 -6.84 12.04 22.11
N GLY A 297 -7.70 11.09 22.49
CA GLY A 297 -9.16 11.31 22.52
C GLY A 297 -9.72 11.69 21.15
N ILE A 298 -9.16 11.14 20.07
CA ILE A 298 -9.58 11.44 18.69
C ILE A 298 -10.43 10.31 18.12
N ARG A 299 -11.56 10.67 17.51
CA ARG A 299 -12.37 9.82 16.63
C ARG A 299 -12.20 10.31 15.19
N MET A 300 -11.96 9.40 14.26
CA MET A 300 -11.71 9.69 12.85
C MET A 300 -12.82 9.10 12.00
N PRO A 301 -13.94 9.82 11.80
CA PRO A 301 -14.87 9.50 10.73
C PRO A 301 -14.19 9.48 9.37
N PHE A 302 -14.61 8.55 8.51
CA PHE A 302 -14.10 8.46 7.15
C PHE A 302 -15.13 7.82 6.22
N LYS A 303 -15.05 8.09 4.92
CA LYS A 303 -15.80 7.37 3.89
C LYS A 303 -15.05 6.10 3.50
N PRO A 304 -15.73 5.04 3.03
CA PRO A 304 -15.07 3.78 2.64
C PRO A 304 -13.94 3.94 1.60
N THR A 305 -14.03 4.99 0.77
CA THR A 305 -13.06 5.34 -0.28
C THR A 305 -11.92 6.23 0.18
N ASP A 306 -12.07 6.97 1.28
CA ASP A 306 -11.01 7.85 1.80
C ASP A 306 -9.79 7.00 2.17
N PHE A 307 -8.55 7.48 1.99
CA PHE A 307 -7.38 6.71 2.43
C PHE A 307 -7.27 6.69 3.96
N THR A 308 -7.00 5.51 4.52
CA THR A 308 -6.77 5.24 5.93
C THR A 308 -5.82 4.05 6.04
N GLN A 309 -5.06 3.98 7.12
CA GLN A 309 -4.13 2.89 7.34
C GLN A 309 -4.86 1.55 7.41
N VAL A 310 -4.33 0.53 6.72
CA VAL A 310 -5.02 -0.77 6.63
C VAL A 310 -5.08 -1.54 7.95
N ASN A 311 -4.26 -1.14 8.93
CA ASN A 311 -4.14 -1.77 10.23
C ASN A 311 -4.29 -0.70 11.32
N HIS A 312 -5.51 -0.52 11.83
CA HIS A 312 -5.80 0.52 12.81
C HIS A 312 -5.02 0.36 14.13
N GLN A 313 -4.65 -0.87 14.50
CA GLN A 313 -3.88 -1.12 15.72
C GLN A 313 -2.44 -0.62 15.57
N ILE A 314 -1.81 -0.91 14.45
CA ILE A 314 -0.46 -0.41 14.14
C ILE A 314 -0.48 1.09 13.90
N ASN A 315 -1.51 1.62 13.24
CA ASN A 315 -1.67 3.07 13.07
C ASN A 315 -1.66 3.83 14.40
N ARG A 316 -2.38 3.35 15.42
CA ARG A 316 -2.37 3.97 16.76
C ARG A 316 -0.95 4.06 17.34
N VAL A 317 -0.17 2.99 17.23
CA VAL A 317 1.21 2.94 17.71
C VAL A 317 2.13 3.84 16.89
N LEU A 318 1.95 3.85 15.56
CA LEU A 318 2.67 4.73 14.63
C LEU A 318 2.42 6.20 14.95
N VAL A 319 1.16 6.64 15.07
CA VAL A 319 0.80 8.01 15.44
C VAL A 319 1.45 8.40 16.76
N GLY A 320 1.27 7.59 17.82
CA GLY A 320 1.89 7.88 19.11
C GLY A 320 3.42 7.96 19.04
N ARG A 321 4.06 7.06 18.28
CA ARG A 321 5.52 7.08 18.08
C ARG A 321 5.97 8.33 17.30
N ALA A 322 5.28 8.67 16.22
CA ALA A 322 5.61 9.83 15.39
C ALA A 322 5.52 11.12 16.21
N LEU A 323 4.44 11.31 16.98
CA LEU A 323 4.26 12.49 17.83
C LEU A 323 5.32 12.55 18.95
N ARG A 324 5.67 11.43 19.58
CA ARG A 324 6.75 11.41 20.58
C ARG A 324 8.13 11.73 19.99
N LEU A 325 8.41 11.25 18.78
CA LEU A 325 9.66 11.59 18.07
C LEU A 325 9.66 13.06 17.67
N LEU A 326 8.54 13.58 17.17
CA LEU A 326 8.39 14.98 16.80
C LEU A 326 8.49 15.90 18.03
N ALA A 327 8.03 15.44 19.20
CA ALA A 327 7.99 16.16 20.47
C ALA A 327 7.43 17.59 20.32
N PRO A 328 6.16 17.74 19.89
CA PRO A 328 5.52 19.04 19.83
C PRO A 328 5.38 19.64 21.24
N GLU A 329 5.56 20.95 21.32
CA GLU A 329 5.36 21.78 22.51
C GLU A 329 4.16 22.70 22.30
N ARG A 330 3.56 23.18 23.41
CA ARG A 330 2.35 24.02 23.36
C ARG A 330 2.52 25.34 22.60
N GLY A 331 3.76 25.79 22.43
CA GLY A 331 4.08 26.99 21.67
C GLY A 331 4.24 26.75 20.16
N ASP A 332 4.41 25.50 19.74
CA ASP A 332 4.83 25.18 18.38
C ASP A 332 3.74 25.42 17.34
N ARG A 333 4.19 25.82 16.16
CA ARG A 333 3.46 25.72 14.91
C ARG A 333 3.99 24.54 14.10
N VAL A 334 3.14 23.57 13.81
CA VAL A 334 3.53 22.31 13.16
C VAL A 334 2.93 22.23 11.75
N LEU A 335 3.73 21.79 10.78
CA LEU A 335 3.27 21.52 9.41
C LEU A 335 3.12 20.01 9.20
N ASP A 336 1.94 19.55 8.79
CA ASP A 336 1.64 18.16 8.43
C ASP A 336 1.44 18.07 6.92
N LEU A 337 2.41 17.49 6.22
CA LEU A 337 2.45 17.37 4.76
C LEU A 337 1.93 16.00 4.33
N PHE A 338 1.06 15.99 3.32
CA PHE A 338 0.30 14.81 2.87
C PHE A 338 -0.66 14.33 3.96
N CYS A 339 -1.33 15.27 4.62
CA CYS A 339 -2.06 15.01 5.87
C CYS A 339 -3.31 14.12 5.70
N GLY A 340 -3.79 13.91 4.47
CA GLY A 340 -4.99 13.14 4.17
C GLY A 340 -6.20 13.68 4.94
N ILE A 341 -6.86 12.80 5.70
CA ILE A 341 -8.03 13.16 6.53
C ILE A 341 -7.65 13.66 7.94
N GLY A 342 -6.35 13.94 8.19
CA GLY A 342 -5.85 14.48 9.44
C GLY A 342 -5.39 13.44 10.47
N ASN A 343 -4.87 12.29 10.03
CA ASN A 343 -4.46 11.18 10.92
C ASN A 343 -3.40 11.60 11.97
N PHE A 344 -2.47 12.48 11.59
CA PHE A 344 -1.49 13.08 12.49
C PHE A 344 -1.87 14.50 12.91
N THR A 345 -2.47 15.28 12.01
CA THR A 345 -2.86 16.68 12.25
C THR A 345 -3.72 16.84 13.50
N LEU A 346 -4.76 16.01 13.65
CA LEU A 346 -5.73 16.14 14.75
C LEU A 346 -5.10 15.79 16.12
N PRO A 347 -4.37 14.68 16.26
CA PRO A 347 -3.54 14.43 17.44
C PRO A 347 -2.54 15.55 17.76
N LEU A 348 -1.86 16.09 16.75
CA LEU A 348 -0.90 17.20 16.93
C LEU A 348 -1.58 18.45 17.48
N ALA A 349 -2.81 18.73 17.06
CA ALA A 349 -3.59 19.89 17.51
C ALA A 349 -3.98 19.83 18.99
N ARG A 350 -3.87 18.66 19.64
CA ARG A 350 -3.99 18.53 21.10
C ARG A 350 -2.73 18.97 21.85
N LEU A 351 -1.59 19.03 21.18
CA LEU A 351 -0.27 19.18 21.78
C LEU A 351 0.42 20.50 21.40
N ALA A 352 0.21 20.98 20.17
CA ALA A 352 0.82 22.18 19.61
C ALA A 352 -0.13 23.39 19.68
N ARG A 353 0.42 24.60 19.45
CA ARG A 353 -0.36 25.84 19.37
C ARG A 353 -1.29 25.82 18.15
N GLU A 354 -0.72 25.44 17.02
CA GLU A 354 -1.35 25.48 15.70
C GLU A 354 -0.75 24.37 14.82
N VAL A 355 -1.59 23.71 14.03
CA VAL A 355 -1.16 22.70 13.06
C VAL A 355 -1.77 23.02 11.69
N VAL A 356 -0.92 23.07 10.67
CA VAL A 356 -1.34 23.29 9.28
C VAL A 356 -1.22 21.96 8.53
N GLY A 357 -2.32 21.44 8.01
CA GLY A 357 -2.33 20.26 7.15
C GLY A 357 -2.35 20.65 5.68
N ILE A 358 -1.46 20.08 4.86
CA ILE A 358 -1.49 20.24 3.40
C ILE A 358 -1.68 18.89 2.73
N GLU A 359 -2.63 18.84 1.80
CA GLU A 359 -3.04 17.63 1.07
C GLU A 359 -3.33 17.97 -0.40
N GLY A 360 -3.18 17.03 -1.32
CA GLY A 360 -3.40 17.23 -2.76
C GLY A 360 -4.86 17.09 -3.21
N SER A 361 -5.80 16.89 -2.28
CA SER A 361 -7.21 16.63 -2.57
C SER A 361 -8.14 17.51 -1.72
N ASP A 362 -8.97 18.32 -2.40
CA ASP A 362 -10.00 19.14 -1.75
C ASP A 362 -11.01 18.30 -0.95
N ALA A 363 -11.32 17.09 -1.44
CA ALA A 363 -12.24 16.19 -0.75
C ALA A 363 -11.66 15.72 0.59
N LEU A 364 -10.35 15.46 0.65
CA LEU A 364 -9.67 15.03 1.86
C LEU A 364 -9.44 16.19 2.83
N THR A 365 -9.09 17.39 2.36
CA THR A 365 -8.97 18.58 3.24
C THR A 365 -10.31 18.98 3.84
N ALA A 366 -11.40 18.91 3.07
CA ALA A 366 -12.75 19.11 3.59
C ALA A 366 -13.11 18.07 4.66
N ARG A 367 -12.78 16.79 4.41
CA ARG A 367 -12.96 15.70 5.39
C ARG A 367 -12.12 15.92 6.65
N ALA A 368 -10.87 16.38 6.51
CA ALA A 368 -9.98 16.67 7.62
C ALA A 368 -10.52 17.81 8.49
N LEU A 369 -11.08 18.86 7.88
CA LEU A 369 -11.74 19.95 8.59
C LEU A 369 -13.02 19.50 9.31
N GLU A 370 -13.84 18.66 8.67
CA GLU A 370 -15.00 18.03 9.32
C GLU A 370 -14.58 17.20 10.54
N ASN A 371 -13.52 16.40 10.40
CA ASN A 371 -12.96 15.63 11.51
C ASN A 371 -12.40 16.55 12.61
N ALA A 372 -11.74 17.65 12.27
CA ALA A 372 -11.22 18.60 13.26
C ALA A 372 -12.35 19.21 14.09
N LYS A 373 -13.47 19.58 13.44
CA LYS A 373 -14.68 20.08 14.12
C LYS A 373 -15.30 19.02 15.02
N GLU A 374 -15.43 17.78 14.54
CA GLU A 374 -16.00 16.68 15.34
C GLU A 374 -15.18 16.41 16.60
N ASN A 375 -13.87 16.62 16.53
CA ASN A 375 -12.96 16.45 17.67
C ASN A 375 -12.76 17.72 18.50
N GLY A 376 -13.35 18.86 18.11
CA GLY A 376 -13.18 20.14 18.79
C GLY A 376 -11.72 20.64 18.80
N VAL A 377 -11.02 20.47 17.67
CA VAL A 377 -9.63 20.96 17.48
C VAL A 377 -9.51 21.89 16.28
N ASP A 378 -10.61 22.26 15.64
CA ASP A 378 -10.66 23.15 14.48
C ASP A 378 -10.11 24.55 14.75
N GLY A 379 -10.20 25.06 15.99
CA GLY A 379 -9.56 26.31 16.40
C GLY A 379 -8.03 26.28 16.42
N HIS A 380 -7.43 25.09 16.35
CA HIS A 380 -5.97 24.87 16.34
C HIS A 380 -5.47 24.29 15.03
N THR A 381 -6.35 24.05 14.05
CA THR A 381 -5.99 23.42 12.77
C THR A 381 -6.42 24.26 11.59
N SER A 382 -5.60 24.30 10.55
CA SER A 382 -6.02 24.75 9.22
C SER A 382 -5.60 23.74 8.16
N PHE A 383 -6.34 23.71 7.03
CA PHE A 383 -6.09 22.77 5.95
C PHE A 383 -6.03 23.51 4.61
N ALA A 384 -5.07 23.14 3.76
CA ALA A 384 -4.92 23.70 2.42
C ALA A 384 -4.75 22.60 1.37
N CYS A 385 -5.41 22.77 0.22
CA CYS A 385 -5.24 21.89 -0.93
C CYS A 385 -4.07 22.38 -1.79
N ARG A 386 -3.03 21.55 -1.95
CA ARG A 386 -1.86 21.89 -2.77
C ARG A 386 -1.17 20.64 -3.31
N ASN A 387 -0.68 20.71 -4.55
CA ASN A 387 0.14 19.66 -5.13
C ASN A 387 1.56 19.68 -4.52
N LEU A 388 1.79 18.83 -3.52
CA LEU A 388 3.09 18.71 -2.85
C LEU A 388 4.18 18.02 -3.70
N PHE A 389 3.84 17.46 -4.87
CA PHE A 389 4.83 16.94 -5.82
C PHE A 389 5.50 18.02 -6.67
N GLU A 390 4.97 19.24 -6.64
CA GLU A 390 5.44 20.39 -7.42
C GLU A 390 5.78 21.60 -6.52
N VAL A 391 5.80 21.39 -5.20
CA VAL A 391 6.09 22.46 -4.24
C VAL A 391 7.52 22.98 -4.39
N THR A 392 7.66 24.29 -4.34
CA THR A 392 8.95 25.01 -4.44
C THR A 392 9.38 25.60 -3.09
N ALA A 393 10.62 26.11 -3.02
CA ALA A 393 11.10 26.84 -1.85
C ALA A 393 10.23 28.07 -1.53
N ASP A 394 9.82 28.82 -2.55
CA ASP A 394 8.96 30.00 -2.38
C ASP A 394 7.58 29.64 -1.83
N ASP A 395 7.05 28.50 -2.26
CA ASP A 395 5.78 27.99 -1.73
C ASP A 395 5.85 27.69 -0.24
N LEU A 396 6.95 27.07 0.22
CA LEU A 396 7.16 26.81 1.64
C LEU A 396 7.41 28.09 2.44
N ARG A 397 8.20 29.04 1.90
CA ARG A 397 8.42 30.36 2.52
C ARG A 397 7.10 31.12 2.71
N ALA A 398 6.21 31.06 1.72
CA ALA A 398 4.91 31.74 1.75
C ALA A 398 3.99 31.23 2.87
N LEU A 399 4.19 30.00 3.36
CA LEU A 399 3.44 29.45 4.50
C LEU A 399 3.91 30.00 5.86
N GLY A 400 5.04 30.72 5.88
CA GLY A 400 5.68 31.25 7.08
C GLY A 400 6.53 30.21 7.83
N ALA A 401 7.00 30.60 9.03
CA ALA A 401 7.82 29.73 9.85
C ALA A 401 6.99 28.65 10.56
N PHE A 402 7.60 27.48 10.72
CA PHE A 402 7.09 26.35 11.51
C PHE A 402 8.26 25.75 12.29
N ASP A 403 7.97 25.30 13.50
CA ASP A 403 8.98 24.73 14.38
C ASP A 403 9.30 23.29 13.98
N LYS A 404 8.29 22.56 13.50
CA LYS A 404 8.35 21.11 13.28
C LYS A 404 7.53 20.67 12.07
N PHE A 405 8.01 19.67 11.33
CA PHE A 405 7.30 19.09 10.19
C PHE A 405 7.01 17.60 10.43
N LEU A 406 5.81 17.17 10.03
CA LEU A 406 5.47 15.76 9.84
C LEU A 406 5.21 15.53 8.34
N VAL A 407 5.76 14.45 7.79
CA VAL A 407 5.66 14.13 6.36
C VAL A 407 5.25 12.66 6.22
N ASP A 408 4.12 12.37 5.58
CA ASP A 408 3.65 11.00 5.28
C ASP A 408 3.23 10.87 3.80
N PRO A 409 4.19 10.89 2.85
CA PRO A 409 3.89 10.89 1.44
C PRO A 409 3.49 9.49 0.93
N PRO A 410 2.88 9.40 -0.26
CA PRO A 410 2.67 8.12 -0.92
C PRO A 410 3.99 7.50 -1.42
N ARG A 411 3.90 6.41 -2.18
CA ARG A 411 5.05 5.56 -2.55
C ARG A 411 6.15 6.31 -3.31
N GLU A 412 5.78 7.39 -3.99
CA GLU A 412 6.64 8.28 -4.77
C GLU A 412 7.63 9.07 -3.89
N GLY A 413 7.34 9.21 -2.58
CA GLY A 413 8.10 10.05 -1.64
C GLY A 413 7.78 11.54 -1.76
N ALA A 414 8.51 12.37 -1.01
CA ALA A 414 8.32 13.82 -0.92
C ALA A 414 9.50 14.58 -1.56
N LEU A 415 9.92 14.13 -2.75
CA LEU A 415 11.12 14.67 -3.42
C LEU A 415 11.10 16.19 -3.57
N ALA A 416 9.96 16.77 -3.98
CA ALA A 416 9.85 18.22 -4.17
C ALA A 416 9.96 18.97 -2.84
N VAL A 417 9.35 18.47 -1.76
CA VAL A 417 9.49 19.00 -0.40
C VAL A 417 10.96 18.98 0.04
N SER A 418 11.64 17.84 -0.11
CA SER A 418 13.05 17.73 0.29
C SER A 418 13.97 18.65 -0.52
N LYS A 419 13.72 18.82 -1.82
CA LYS A 419 14.44 19.78 -2.67
C LYS A 419 14.19 21.23 -2.24
N ALA A 420 12.93 21.58 -1.96
CA ALA A 420 12.58 22.91 -1.49
C ALA A 420 13.26 23.25 -0.15
N LEU A 421 13.32 22.29 0.79
CA LEU A 421 14.05 22.46 2.06
C LEU A 421 15.56 22.59 1.84
N ALA A 422 16.15 21.83 0.93
CA ALA A 422 17.55 21.95 0.55
C ALA A 422 17.87 23.33 -0.04
N GLU A 423 17.03 23.83 -0.94
CA GLU A 423 17.18 25.16 -1.55
C GLU A 423 17.08 26.29 -0.50
N ILE A 424 16.12 26.20 0.44
CA ILE A 424 16.01 27.15 1.56
C ILE A 424 17.28 27.13 2.40
N ALA A 425 17.81 25.94 2.72
CA ALA A 425 19.03 25.80 3.50
C ALA A 425 20.27 26.39 2.81
N GLN A 426 20.44 26.10 1.51
CA GLN A 426 21.60 26.55 0.73
C GLN A 426 21.57 28.05 0.46
N SER A 427 20.39 28.61 0.20
CA SER A 427 20.24 30.06 0.01
C SER A 427 20.39 30.86 1.31
N GLY A 428 20.22 30.22 2.47
CA GLY A 428 20.17 30.89 3.78
C GLY A 428 18.97 31.83 3.94
N ALA A 429 18.02 31.79 3.01
CA ALA A 429 16.88 32.69 2.95
C ALA A 429 15.59 31.89 3.26
N GLY A 430 15.14 31.95 4.51
CA GLY A 430 13.86 31.40 4.96
C GLY A 430 13.99 30.47 6.18
N PRO A 431 12.87 30.24 6.88
CA PRO A 431 12.85 29.37 8.06
C PRO A 431 12.93 27.89 7.66
N LEU A 432 13.63 27.10 8.46
CA LEU A 432 13.63 25.64 8.41
C LEU A 432 13.12 25.11 9.75
N PRO A 433 12.35 24.01 9.78
CA PRO A 433 11.96 23.39 11.04
C PRO A 433 13.17 22.79 11.76
N ALA A 434 13.18 22.87 13.09
CA ALA A 434 14.24 22.25 13.89
C ALA A 434 14.15 20.70 13.81
N ARG A 435 12.96 20.16 13.56
CA ARG A 435 12.71 18.72 13.57
C ARG A 435 11.71 18.28 12.50
N ILE A 436 12.03 17.17 11.85
CA ILE A 436 11.16 16.51 10.85
C ILE A 436 10.96 15.05 11.24
N VAL A 437 9.71 14.60 11.34
CA VAL A 437 9.37 13.19 11.35
C VAL A 437 8.83 12.80 9.98
N TYR A 438 9.47 11.82 9.37
CA TYR A 438 9.11 11.32 8.04
C TYR A 438 8.61 9.88 8.16
N VAL A 439 7.36 9.64 7.80
CA VAL A 439 6.75 8.31 7.65
C VAL A 439 6.77 7.94 6.15
N SER A 440 7.08 6.70 5.81
CA SER A 440 7.16 6.27 4.41
C SER A 440 6.75 4.82 4.23
N CYS A 441 5.93 4.55 3.23
CA CYS A 441 5.62 3.19 2.78
C CYS A 441 6.63 2.61 1.77
N ASN A 442 7.69 3.35 1.44
CA ASN A 442 8.72 2.94 0.49
C ASN A 442 10.13 3.35 0.99
N PRO A 443 10.98 2.39 1.39
CA PRO A 443 12.31 2.69 1.93
C PRO A 443 13.26 3.28 0.89
N SER A 444 13.09 2.98 -0.40
CA SER A 444 13.98 3.51 -1.45
C SER A 444 13.77 5.01 -1.69
N THR A 445 12.51 5.46 -1.73
CA THR A 445 12.20 6.89 -1.88
C THR A 445 12.49 7.65 -0.60
N LEU A 446 12.24 7.06 0.58
CA LEU A 446 12.71 7.61 1.86
C LEU A 446 14.22 7.83 1.84
N ALA A 447 15.02 6.85 1.40
CA ALA A 447 16.47 7.00 1.36
C ALA A 447 16.90 8.14 0.42
N ARG A 448 16.32 8.22 -0.78
CA ARG A 448 16.57 9.34 -1.72
C ARG A 448 16.27 10.70 -1.06
N ASP A 449 15.10 10.83 -0.44
CA ASP A 449 14.63 12.08 0.14
C ASP A 449 15.43 12.45 1.40
N ALA A 450 15.81 11.46 2.21
CA ALA A 450 16.71 11.60 3.35
C ALA A 450 18.10 12.09 2.95
N GLY A 451 18.62 11.60 1.81
CA GLY A 451 19.89 12.05 1.25
C GLY A 451 19.91 13.56 1.01
N LEU A 452 18.85 14.11 0.43
CA LEU A 452 18.71 15.56 0.25
C LEU A 452 18.63 16.30 1.59
N LEU A 453 17.82 15.80 2.53
CA LEU A 453 17.66 16.44 3.84
C LEU A 453 19.00 16.52 4.60
N VAL A 454 19.80 15.46 4.56
CA VAL A 454 21.07 15.40 5.29
C VAL A 454 22.19 16.12 4.55
N HIS A 455 22.43 15.79 3.28
CA HIS A 455 23.59 16.28 2.55
C HIS A 455 23.43 17.71 2.05
N GLU A 456 22.19 18.15 1.82
CA GLU A 456 21.91 19.45 1.19
C GLU A 456 21.12 20.40 2.10
N ALA A 457 20.20 19.88 2.93
CA ALA A 457 19.42 20.69 3.85
C ALA A 457 19.98 20.74 5.29
N GLY A 458 21.14 20.14 5.55
CA GLY A 458 21.89 20.26 6.81
C GLY A 458 21.25 19.60 8.03
N TYR A 459 20.35 18.63 7.83
CA TYR A 459 19.79 17.84 8.93
C TYR A 459 20.70 16.66 9.30
N ARG A 460 20.51 16.10 10.48
CA ARG A 460 21.07 14.81 10.90
C ARG A 460 19.98 13.76 10.97
N LEU A 461 20.25 12.55 10.45
CA LEU A 461 19.37 11.40 10.60
C LEU A 461 19.55 10.79 12.01
N LYS A 462 18.81 11.34 12.97
CA LYS A 462 18.88 10.93 14.38
C LYS A 462 18.40 9.52 14.63
N GLY A 463 17.42 9.07 13.87
CA GLY A 463 17.01 7.68 13.96
C GLY A 463 16.06 7.23 12.87
N ALA A 464 15.99 5.92 12.68
CA ALA A 464 15.10 5.29 11.71
C ALA A 464 14.62 3.93 12.23
N GLY A 465 13.46 3.47 11.79
CA GLY A 465 12.94 2.16 12.15
C GLY A 465 11.79 1.72 11.25
N VAL A 466 11.47 0.43 11.27
CA VAL A 466 10.35 -0.09 10.47
C VAL A 466 9.06 -0.22 11.25
N VAL A 467 7.97 -0.16 10.50
CA VAL A 467 6.61 -0.37 10.94
C VAL A 467 6.05 -1.54 10.13
N ASN A 468 5.78 -2.66 10.79
CA ASN A 468 5.20 -3.82 10.14
C ASN A 468 3.68 -3.65 9.98
N MET A 469 3.28 -2.67 9.17
CA MET A 469 1.88 -2.37 8.85
C MET A 469 1.21 -3.50 8.04
N PHE A 470 1.99 -4.21 7.24
CA PHE A 470 1.54 -5.29 6.36
C PHE A 470 2.29 -6.61 6.62
N PRO A 471 2.03 -7.30 7.76
CA PRO A 471 2.53 -8.65 8.01
C PRO A 471 2.29 -9.60 6.83
N HIS A 472 3.19 -10.56 6.62
CA HIS A 472 3.14 -11.55 5.52
C HIS A 472 3.29 -11.00 4.10
N THR A 473 3.55 -9.69 3.95
CA THR A 473 3.89 -9.06 2.67
C THR A 473 5.28 -8.46 2.74
N SER A 474 5.90 -8.24 1.58
CA SER A 474 7.20 -7.59 1.46
C SER A 474 7.17 -6.07 1.65
N HIS A 475 5.99 -5.46 1.84
CA HIS A 475 5.89 -4.02 2.08
C HIS A 475 6.63 -3.63 3.36
N VAL A 476 7.47 -2.60 3.24
CA VAL A 476 8.24 -2.03 4.34
C VAL A 476 7.75 -0.60 4.55
N GLU A 477 7.06 -0.39 5.66
CA GLU A 477 6.77 0.94 6.13
C GLU A 477 7.83 1.35 7.14
N SER A 478 8.20 2.63 7.14
CA SER A 478 9.37 3.15 7.83
C SER A 478 9.04 4.49 8.47
N ILE A 479 9.75 4.82 9.54
CA ILE A 479 9.74 6.12 10.18
C ILE A 479 11.17 6.59 10.38
N ALA A 480 11.43 7.87 10.12
CA ALA A 480 12.73 8.51 10.31
C ALA A 480 12.56 9.85 11.06
N LEU A 481 13.55 10.16 11.89
CA LEU A 481 13.66 11.41 12.62
C LEU A 481 14.88 12.19 12.11
N PHE A 482 14.64 13.42 11.68
CA PHE A 482 15.66 14.36 11.29
C PHE A 482 15.67 15.56 12.24
N GLU A 483 16.86 15.98 12.65
CA GLU A 483 17.04 17.17 13.49
C GLU A 483 18.08 18.10 12.91
N ARG A 484 17.86 19.39 13.10
CA ARG A 484 18.79 20.46 12.79
C ARG A 484 19.01 21.30 14.04
N ASP A 485 20.27 21.68 14.27
CA ASP A 485 20.67 22.52 15.41
C ASP A 485 20.30 24.00 15.21
#